data_AF-A0A398AQA0-F1
#
_entry.id   AF-A0A398AQA0-F1
#
_cell.length_a   1.000
_cell.length_b   1.000
_cell.length_c   1.000
_cell.angle_alpha   90.00
_cell.angle_beta   90.00
_cell.angle_gamma   90.00
#
_symmetry.space_group_name_H-M   'P 1'
#
loop_
_entity.id
_entity.type
_entity.pdbx_description
1 polymer ?
#
loop_
_entity_poly.entity_id
_entity_poly.type
_entity_poly.pdbx_seq_one_letter_code
_entity_poly.pdbx_strand_id
1 'polypeptide(L)'
;MTKYVSSMDNLRILMNLLRESSKTIQIEVFHVFKLFVANQKKPSDIINVLVANRNKLLRLLADLKLDKEDESFEADKAHVVSEIASLKPRDLA
;
A
#
# COMPACT_ATOMS: atom_id res chain seq x y z
N MET A 1 -13.69 10.14 -1.49
CA MET A 1 -12.64 9.12 -1.30
C MET A 1 -12.23 8.40 -2.58
N THR A 2 -13.15 7.86 -3.39
CA THR A 2 -12.80 7.04 -4.58
C THR A 2 -11.87 7.74 -5.58
N LYS A 3 -12.05 9.06 -5.81
CA LYS A 3 -11.14 9.86 -6.65
C LYS A 3 -9.70 9.89 -6.11
N TYR A 4 -9.54 9.96 -4.78
CA TYR A 4 -8.23 10.03 -4.15
C TYR A 4 -7.45 8.72 -4.30
N VAL A 5 -8.10 7.59 -3.98
CA VAL A 5 -7.51 6.22 -4.06
C VAL A 5 -7.41 5.66 -5.48
N SER A 6 -7.79 6.46 -6.48
CA SER A 6 -7.66 6.14 -7.90
C SER A 6 -6.67 7.08 -8.61
N SER A 7 -6.00 7.97 -7.88
CA SER A 7 -5.03 8.91 -8.43
C SER A 7 -3.61 8.38 -8.32
N MET A 8 -2.91 8.33 -9.45
CA MET A 8 -1.51 7.94 -9.54
C MET A 8 -0.60 8.87 -8.74
N ASP A 9 -0.85 10.18 -8.77
CA ASP A 9 -0.03 11.16 -8.06
C ASP A 9 -0.15 10.99 -6.54
N ASN A 10 -1.36 10.73 -6.05
CA ASN A 10 -1.56 10.45 -4.63
C ASN A 10 -0.87 9.15 -4.21
N LEU A 11 -0.95 8.09 -5.02
CA LEU A 11 -0.24 6.84 -4.74
C LEU A 11 1.27 7.07 -4.67
N ARG A 12 1.85 7.82 -5.62
CA ARG A 12 3.29 8.13 -5.64
C ARG A 12 3.73 8.88 -4.38
N ILE A 13 2.96 9.88 -3.96
CA ILE A 13 3.24 10.63 -2.73
C ILE A 13 3.28 9.66 -1.54
N LEU A 14 2.26 8.82 -1.37
CA LEU A 14 2.21 7.87 -0.25
C LEU A 14 3.34 6.84 -0.32
N MET A 15 3.66 6.29 -1.50
CA MET A 15 4.76 5.35 -1.66
C MET A 15 6.13 5.98 -1.37
N ASN A 16 6.30 7.27 -1.62
CA ASN A 16 7.51 7.98 -1.20
C ASN A 16 7.53 8.18 0.32
N LEU A 17 6.41 8.61 0.91
CA LEU A 17 6.30 8.83 2.36
C LEU A 17 6.46 7.54 3.18
N LEU A 18 6.08 6.38 2.64
CA LEU A 18 6.33 5.07 3.26
C LEU A 18 7.83 4.77 3.47
N ARG A 19 8.72 5.46 2.75
CA ARG A 19 10.18 5.29 2.86
C ARG A 19 10.85 6.30 3.79
N GLU A 20 10.09 7.23 4.36
CA GLU A 20 10.62 8.23 5.28
C GLU A 20 11.17 7.59 6.55
N SER A 21 12.12 8.24 7.21
CA SER A 21 12.78 7.69 8.41
C SER A 21 11.90 7.68 9.65
N SER A 22 10.89 8.54 9.69
CA SER A 22 9.97 8.65 10.84
C SER A 22 8.97 7.50 10.85
N LYS A 23 9.09 6.63 11.85
CA LYS A 23 8.18 5.51 12.09
C LYS A 23 6.72 5.94 12.21
N THR A 24 6.45 7.05 12.91
CA THR A 24 5.10 7.62 13.04
C THR A 24 4.53 7.99 11.67
N ILE A 25 5.32 8.64 10.81
CA ILE A 25 4.88 8.99 9.46
C ILE A 25 4.58 7.72 8.67
N GLN A 26 5.44 6.70 8.73
CA GLN A 26 5.21 5.43 8.02
C GLN A 26 3.89 4.76 8.43
N ILE A 27 3.56 4.75 9.73
CA ILE A 27 2.31 4.17 10.26
C ILE A 27 1.08 4.93 9.75
N GLU A 28 1.08 6.27 9.86
CA GLU A 28 -0.02 7.09 9.37
C GLU A 28 -0.21 6.96 7.85
N VAL A 29 0.89 6.94 7.11
CA VAL A 29 0.88 6.74 5.66
C VAL A 29 0.37 5.34 5.30
N PHE A 30 0.72 4.31 6.08
CA PHE A 30 0.18 2.97 5.90
C PHE A 30 -1.35 2.93 6.02
N HIS A 31 -1.93 3.65 7.00
CA HIS A 31 -3.39 3.73 7.16
C HIS A 31 -4.11 4.34 5.95
N VAL A 32 -3.44 5.24 5.22
CA VAL A 32 -3.98 5.78 3.96
C VAL A 32 -3.68 4.85 2.79
N PHE A 33 -2.47 4.29 2.71
CA PHE A 33 -2.04 3.38 1.66
C PHE A 33 -2.90 2.12 1.59
N LYS A 34 -3.33 1.56 2.73
CA LYS A 34 -4.21 0.38 2.74
C LYS A 34 -5.53 0.63 1.98
N LEU A 35 -6.00 1.87 1.90
CA LEU A 35 -7.21 2.22 1.14
C LEU A 35 -7.01 2.10 -0.38
N PHE A 36 -5.81 2.34 -0.89
CA PHE A 36 -5.47 2.11 -2.30
C PHE A 36 -5.51 0.61 -2.62
N VAL A 37 -4.97 -0.21 -1.72
CA VAL A 37 -4.93 -1.67 -1.88
C VAL A 37 -6.31 -2.31 -1.66
N ALA A 38 -7.15 -1.75 -0.79
CA ALA A 38 -8.52 -2.23 -0.57
C ALA A 38 -9.51 -1.78 -1.67
N ASN A 39 -9.15 -0.85 -2.55
CA ASN A 39 -10.06 -0.32 -3.58
C ASN A 39 -10.47 -1.41 -4.59
N GLN A 40 -11.72 -1.88 -4.56
CA GLN A 40 -12.19 -2.92 -5.48
C GLN A 40 -12.21 -2.47 -6.95
N LYS A 41 -12.26 -1.15 -7.20
CA LYS A 41 -12.25 -0.53 -8.52
C LYS A 41 -10.91 0.16 -8.82
N LYS A 42 -9.80 -0.47 -8.43
CA LYS A 42 -8.46 0.02 -8.75
C LYS A 42 -8.28 0.22 -10.27
N PRO A 43 -7.86 1.42 -10.71
CA PRO A 43 -7.41 1.64 -12.08
C PRO A 43 -6.23 0.73 -12.49
N SER A 44 -6.10 0.43 -13.78
CA SER A 44 -5.06 -0.46 -14.30
C SER A 44 -3.64 0.07 -14.08
N ASP A 45 -3.44 1.38 -14.19
CA ASP A 45 -2.17 2.05 -13.91
C ASP A 45 -1.74 1.89 -12.45
N ILE A 46 -2.67 2.06 -11.50
CA ILE A 46 -2.43 1.81 -10.06
C ILE A 46 -2.00 0.35 -9.83
N ILE A 47 -2.72 -0.61 -10.43
CA ILE A 47 -2.38 -2.03 -10.32
C ILE A 47 -0.98 -2.30 -10.85
N ASN A 48 -0.67 -1.78 -12.04
CA ASN A 48 0.62 -2.00 -12.68
C ASN A 48 1.77 -1.41 -11.86
N VAL A 49 1.59 -0.25 -11.22
CA VAL A 49 2.59 0.32 -10.31
C VAL A 49 2.79 -0.52 -9.05
N LEU A 50 1.72 -1.01 -8.43
CA LEU A 50 1.81 -1.91 -7.27
C LEU A 50 2.51 -3.23 -7.63
N VAL A 51 2.21 -3.80 -8.79
CA VAL A 51 2.84 -5.02 -9.30
C VAL A 51 4.32 -4.79 -9.59
N ALA A 52 4.67 -3.70 -10.28
CA ALA A 52 6.05 -3.36 -10.63
C ALA A 52 6.94 -3.15 -9.39
N ASN A 53 6.35 -2.72 -8.26
CA ASN A 53 7.06 -2.48 -7.01
C ASN A 53 6.83 -3.57 -5.95
N ARG A 54 6.16 -4.68 -6.29
CA ARG A 54 5.71 -5.72 -5.35
C ARG A 54 6.77 -6.12 -4.34
N ASN A 55 7.92 -6.58 -4.82
CA ASN A 55 8.97 -7.12 -3.93
C ASN A 55 9.49 -6.06 -2.93
N LYS A 56 9.60 -4.80 -3.37
CA LYS A 56 10.03 -3.69 -2.51
C LYS A 56 8.96 -3.34 -1.47
N LEU A 57 7.69 -3.30 -1.90
CA LEU A 57 6.56 -3.03 -1.01
C LEU A 57 6.41 -4.11 0.05
N LEU A 58 6.48 -5.39 -0.33
CA LEU A 58 6.38 -6.51 0.60
C LEU A 58 7.49 -6.48 1.65
N ARG A 59 8.73 -6.17 1.23
CA ARG A 59 9.86 -6.00 2.15
C ARG A 59 9.62 -4.84 3.13
N LEU A 60 9.21 -3.68 2.62
CA LEU A 60 8.94 -2.50 3.43
C LEU A 60 7.83 -2.76 4.46
N LEU A 61 6.76 -3.45 4.07
CA LEU A 61 5.66 -3.81 4.97
C LEU A 61 6.06 -4.87 6.01
N ALA A 62 6.98 -5.78 5.68
CA ALA A 62 7.50 -6.74 6.65
C ALA A 62 8.34 -6.07 7.74
N ASP A 63 9.08 -5.01 7.37
CA ASP A 63 9.91 -4.23 8.28
C ASP A 63 9.08 -3.22 9.12
N LEU A 64 7.85 -2.91 8.70
CA LEU A 64 6.93 -2.03 9.41
C LEU A 64 6.33 -2.75 10.63
N LYS A 65 6.72 -2.30 11.83
CA LYS A 65 6.27 -2.85 13.12
C LYS A 65 5.81 -1.72 14.03
N LEU A 66 4.86 -2.00 14.92
CA LEU A 66 4.50 -1.08 16.00
C LEU A 66 5.38 -1.30 17.23
N ASP A 67 5.52 -0.27 18.07
CA ASP A 67 6.23 -0.40 19.36
C ASP A 67 5.39 -1.14 20.42
N LYS A 68 4.07 -1.21 20.21
CA LYS A 68 3.11 -1.93 21.03
C LYS A 68 2.35 -2.90 20.16
N GLU A 69 1.93 -4.02 20.75
CA GLU A 69 1.05 -4.96 20.05
C GLU A 69 -0.29 -4.30 19.74
N ASP A 70 -0.65 -4.29 18.45
CA ASP A 70 -1.93 -3.83 17.94
C ASP A 70 -2.40 -4.86 16.91
N GLU A 71 -3.31 -5.72 17.35
CA GLU A 71 -3.85 -6.80 16.53
C GLU A 71 -4.57 -6.29 15.28
N SER A 72 -5.23 -5.12 15.39
CA SER A 72 -5.97 -4.52 14.28
C SER A 72 -5.00 -4.07 13.18
N PHE A 73 -3.91 -3.41 13.57
CA PHE A 73 -2.87 -3.02 12.62
C PHE A 73 -2.21 -4.22 11.94
N GLU A 74 -1.87 -5.26 12.70
CA GLU A 74 -1.24 -6.46 12.15
C GLU A 74 -2.19 -7.21 11.20
N ALA A 75 -3.50 -7.25 11.49
CA ALA A 75 -4.51 -7.80 10.59
C ALA A 75 -4.64 -6.98 9.28
N ASP A 76 -4.70 -5.65 9.37
CA ASP A 76 -4.68 -4.76 8.20
C ASP A 76 -3.43 -4.99 7.34
N LYS A 77 -2.27 -5.11 7.99
CA LYS A 77 -0.97 -5.33 7.33
C LYS A 77 -0.93 -6.67 6.60
N ALA A 78 -1.39 -7.74 7.27
CA ALA A 78 -1.48 -9.06 6.67
C ALA A 78 -2.42 -9.06 5.44
N HIS A 79 -3.56 -8.38 5.52
CA HIS A 79 -4.48 -8.23 4.40
C HIS A 79 -3.82 -7.48 3.23
N VAL A 80 -3.18 -6.34 3.48
CA VAL A 80 -2.48 -5.56 2.44
C VAL A 80 -1.37 -6.37 1.77
N VAL A 81 -0.57 -7.11 2.56
CA VAL A 81 0.49 -7.99 2.06
C VAL A 81 -0.07 -9.08 1.15
N SER A 82 -1.14 -9.75 1.59
CA SER A 82 -1.81 -10.80 0.82
C SER A 82 -2.34 -10.28 -0.52
N GLU A 83 -3.01 -9.12 -0.50
CA GLU A 83 -3.55 -8.48 -1.71
C GLU A 83 -2.44 -8.10 -2.69
N ILE A 84 -1.37 -7.45 -2.22
CA ILE A 84 -0.24 -7.06 -3.11
C ILE A 84 0.46 -8.28 -3.72
N ALA A 85 0.59 -9.36 -2.96
CA ALA A 85 1.18 -10.61 -3.42
C ALA A 85 0.32 -11.29 -4.51
N SER A 86 -1.00 -11.21 -4.40
CA SER A 86 -1.95 -11.85 -5.32
C SER A 86 -2.25 -11.04 -6.59
N LEU A 87 -1.90 -9.74 -6.62
CA LEU A 87 -2.12 -8.89 -7.80
C LEU A 87 -1.51 -9.49 -9.08
N LYS A 88 -2.12 -9.19 -10.22
CA LYS A 88 -1.58 -9.52 -11.54
C LYS A 88 -1.51 -8.25 -12.37
N PRO A 89 -0.51 -8.11 -13.28
CA PRO A 89 -0.54 -7.03 -14.26
C PRO A 89 -1.88 -7.02 -14.99
N ARG A 90 -2.43 -5.84 -15.24
CA ARG A 90 -3.58 -5.69 -16.14
C ARG A 90 -3.11 -5.01 -17.40
N ASP A 91 -3.43 -5.60 -18.53
CA ASP A 91 -3.16 -5.01 -19.83
C ASP A 91 -3.89 -3.67 -19.95
N LEU A 92 -3.20 -2.68 -20.51
CA LEU A 92 -3.83 -1.43 -20.94
C LEU A 92 -4.62 -1.76 -22.20
N ALA A 93 -5.92 -2.05 -22.03
CA ALA A 93 -6.85 -2.15 -23.15
C ALA A 93 -7.05 -0.77 -23.80
#